data_AF-A0A936W253-F1
#
_entry.id   AF-A0A936W253-F1
#
_cell.length_a   1.000
_cell.length_b   1.000
_cell.length_c   1.000
_cell.angle_alpha   90.00
_cell.angle_beta   90.00
_cell.angle_gamma   90.00
#
_symmetry.space_group_name_H-M   'P 1'
#
loop_
_entity.id
_entity.type
_entity.pdbx_description
1 polymer ?
#
loop_
_entity_poly.entity_id
_entity_poly.type
_entity_poly.pdbx_seq_one_letter_code
_entity_poly.pdbx_strand_id
1 'polypeptide(L)'
;MNRVLITILSISISVTPSVAFVSSFSAPLSNILAKAPSPPLLDTIPIAIHVIHTGTPIGSADNPSDSLIYALINLMNDAFQLDGPNYGGADIGLAFQLASRSPDCMTTAGINRMDGSSIPDYASGGITTDTFFNPNSAHELFVKGLSRWPNTDYLNIWIVNTIDGNPTWPGGYAFLPEYNSALTDGIVLRASVVNGTNKTILHELGHYFNLLHTFGNVWDACIPETNCTSDGDLICDTENCMYAFDCSSVTNPCTEEEWIIVDTEHEYTVLNNYMGYTDCQWMFTEDQKTRMHDALNTFRPSLLSSHALDTTSSADVVPACIPTAANGLSPFYGIQRVEIGSLNVYSGSSLADGSFYLDRTCNQYLEVAAGDSIPVRITCSYENWAQVKIFMDLNNDGVFTSPGELMISGDGGFIEDTLVVPLQIDMCVPLRLRIVADHPAAPPPTACLLSGTPAEGVGQIEDYALIVQPRYVESVASGDWDNPASWSCNCIPSSGDFVYIQSGDTINITPQMGLVTCADVHLEPGALLQLDGEMHVAGGCY
;
A
#
# COMPACT_ATOMS: atom_id res chain seq x y z
N MET A 1 42.72 12.97 -47.62
CA MET A 1 41.68 13.79 -48.27
C MET A 1 40.32 13.21 -47.92
N ASN A 2 39.24 13.97 -48.13
CA ASN A 2 37.86 13.70 -47.67
C ASN A 2 37.66 13.81 -46.15
N ARG A 3 37.34 15.02 -45.70
CA ARG A 3 36.49 15.24 -44.52
C ARG A 3 35.05 15.34 -45.01
N VAL A 4 34.14 14.56 -44.43
CA VAL A 4 32.69 14.75 -44.65
C VAL A 4 32.19 15.68 -43.54
N LEU A 5 31.58 16.79 -43.93
CA LEU A 5 30.95 17.74 -43.03
C LEU A 5 29.45 17.47 -43.05
N ILE A 6 28.86 17.02 -41.93
CA ILE A 6 27.40 16.86 -41.81
C ILE A 6 26.83 18.17 -41.24
N THR A 7 26.01 18.85 -42.04
CA THR A 7 25.32 20.08 -41.64
C THR A 7 23.89 19.73 -41.23
N ILE A 8 23.54 19.97 -39.98
CA ILE A 8 22.17 19.80 -39.48
C ILE A 8 21.34 21.04 -39.89
N LEU A 9 20.22 20.81 -40.58
CA LEU A 9 19.24 21.85 -40.88
C LEU A 9 18.40 22.17 -39.64
N SER A 10 18.34 23.44 -39.23
CA SER A 10 17.35 23.92 -38.28
C SER A 10 16.07 24.33 -39.01
N ILE A 11 14.94 23.68 -38.67
CA ILE A 11 13.61 24.04 -39.17
C ILE A 11 13.03 25.12 -38.28
N SER A 12 12.67 26.28 -38.85
CA SER A 12 12.00 27.38 -38.15
C SER A 12 10.50 27.31 -38.38
N ILE A 13 9.69 27.15 -37.34
CA ILE A 13 8.23 27.29 -37.42
C ILE A 13 7.87 28.72 -36.98
N SER A 14 7.31 29.51 -37.90
CA SER A 14 6.83 30.87 -37.61
C SER A 14 5.38 30.86 -37.16
N VAL A 15 5.08 31.37 -35.97
CA VAL A 15 3.71 31.67 -35.53
C VAL A 15 3.57 33.18 -35.36
N THR A 16 2.57 33.77 -36.02
CA THR A 16 2.34 35.23 -36.01
C THR A 16 1.46 35.65 -34.83
N PRO A 17 1.84 36.66 -34.04
CA PRO A 17 1.02 37.15 -32.93
C PRO A 17 0.08 38.29 -33.38
N SER A 18 -1.07 38.43 -32.72
CA SER A 18 -1.92 39.61 -32.86
C SER A 18 -2.68 39.96 -31.57
N VAL A 19 -2.35 41.13 -31.01
CA VAL A 19 -3.14 41.94 -30.03
C VAL A 19 -3.24 41.40 -28.57
N ALA A 20 -3.10 42.19 -27.49
CA ALA A 20 -2.19 43.30 -27.11
C ALA A 20 -2.50 43.78 -25.65
N PHE A 21 -1.47 44.17 -24.87
CA PHE A 21 -1.50 45.01 -23.62
C PHE A 21 -2.39 44.51 -22.43
N VAL A 22 -2.10 44.69 -21.14
CA VAL A 22 -1.03 45.28 -20.28
C VAL A 22 -0.83 44.29 -19.08
N SER A 23 0.11 44.37 -18.13
CA SER A 23 1.17 45.35 -17.80
C SER A 23 2.37 44.69 -17.07
N SER A 24 3.47 45.42 -17.04
CA SER A 24 4.72 45.24 -16.28
C SER A 24 4.66 44.74 -14.82
N PHE A 25 5.52 43.77 -14.50
CA PHE A 25 6.50 43.89 -13.41
C PHE A 25 7.86 43.36 -13.89
N SER A 26 8.95 44.09 -13.57
CA SER A 26 10.31 43.72 -13.95
C SER A 26 11.17 43.49 -12.70
N ALA A 27 11.64 42.25 -12.51
CA ALA A 27 12.71 41.90 -11.57
C ALA A 27 13.70 40.96 -12.30
N PRO A 28 15.01 41.01 -11.98
CA PRO A 28 16.03 40.32 -12.76
C PRO A 28 16.00 38.80 -12.54
N LEU A 29 16.22 38.04 -13.62
CA LEU A 29 16.46 36.59 -13.55
C LEU A 29 17.82 36.28 -12.94
N SER A 30 17.80 35.87 -11.67
CA SER A 30 18.88 35.13 -11.03
C SER A 30 18.31 34.36 -9.83
N ASN A 31 18.59 33.06 -9.75
CA ASN A 31 18.10 32.06 -8.78
C ASN A 31 16.68 31.53 -9.02
N ILE A 32 16.58 30.51 -9.88
CA ILE A 32 15.57 29.45 -9.77
C ILE A 32 16.30 28.11 -9.90
N LEU A 33 16.46 27.41 -8.78
CA LEU A 33 16.43 25.93 -8.66
C LEU A 33 16.42 25.55 -7.16
N ALA A 34 15.58 26.23 -6.38
CA ALA A 34 15.02 25.60 -5.19
C ALA A 34 13.83 24.77 -5.69
N LYS A 35 13.90 23.44 -5.54
CA LYS A 35 12.74 22.55 -5.70
C LYS A 35 11.63 23.16 -4.84
N ALA A 36 10.52 23.56 -5.45
CA ALA A 36 9.36 23.97 -4.66
C ALA A 36 9.05 22.82 -3.70
N PRO A 37 8.76 23.08 -2.41
CA PRO A 37 8.27 22.01 -1.55
C PRO A 37 7.07 21.40 -2.28
N SER A 38 7.12 20.10 -2.51
CA SER A 38 5.94 19.38 -2.96
C SER A 38 4.81 19.70 -1.97
N PRO A 39 3.54 19.79 -2.42
CA PRO A 39 2.45 19.65 -1.48
C PRO A 39 2.69 18.39 -0.62
N PRO A 40 2.24 18.35 0.64
CA PRO A 40 2.32 17.13 1.44
C PRO A 40 1.84 15.96 0.60
N LEU A 41 2.62 14.88 0.54
CA LEU A 41 2.22 13.70 -0.21
C LEU A 41 1.01 13.13 0.52
N LEU A 42 -0.16 13.19 -0.11
CA LEU A 42 -1.41 12.75 0.49
C LEU A 42 -1.49 11.23 0.33
N ASP A 43 -1.26 10.51 1.43
CA ASP A 43 -1.28 9.06 1.45
C ASP A 43 -2.69 8.56 1.05
N THR A 44 -2.76 7.93 -0.13
CA THR A 44 -4.03 7.55 -0.77
C THR A 44 -4.25 6.06 -0.65
N ILE A 45 -5.24 5.66 0.15
CA ILE A 45 -5.56 4.26 0.43
C ILE A 45 -6.41 3.68 -0.72
N PRO A 46 -5.99 2.56 -1.34
CA PRO A 46 -6.78 1.88 -2.36
C PRO A 46 -7.99 1.16 -1.76
N ILE A 47 -9.15 1.27 -2.41
CA ILE A 47 -10.42 0.69 -1.94
C ILE A 47 -10.94 -0.37 -2.91
N ALA A 48 -11.39 -1.48 -2.33
CA ALA A 48 -12.21 -2.51 -2.98
C ALA A 48 -13.61 -2.54 -2.34
N ILE A 49 -14.62 -2.09 -3.08
CA ILE A 49 -16.02 -2.20 -2.67
C ILE A 49 -16.58 -3.56 -3.11
N HIS A 50 -17.25 -4.26 -2.20
CA HIS A 50 -17.88 -5.56 -2.46
C HIS A 50 -19.36 -5.49 -2.11
N VAL A 51 -20.21 -5.17 -3.09
CA VAL A 51 -21.67 -5.16 -2.90
C VAL A 51 -22.18 -6.59 -2.96
N ILE A 52 -22.64 -7.12 -1.83
CA ILE A 52 -23.32 -8.41 -1.76
C ILE A 52 -24.83 -8.14 -1.75
N HIS A 53 -25.51 -8.56 -2.81
CA HIS A 53 -26.92 -8.30 -3.05
C HIS A 53 -27.74 -9.60 -3.14
N THR A 54 -29.07 -9.52 -3.07
CA THR A 54 -29.98 -10.69 -3.08
C THR A 54 -30.50 -11.09 -4.47
N GLY A 55 -29.78 -10.71 -5.53
CA GLY A 55 -30.14 -10.94 -6.94
C GLY A 55 -30.92 -9.78 -7.57
N THR A 56 -30.99 -8.65 -6.86
CA THR A 56 -31.68 -7.40 -7.23
C THR A 56 -30.85 -6.55 -8.21
N PRO A 57 -31.50 -5.69 -9.03
CA PRO A 57 -30.79 -4.82 -9.96
C PRO A 57 -30.10 -3.64 -9.25
N ILE A 58 -29.03 -3.11 -9.87
CA ILE A 58 -28.33 -1.92 -9.38
C ILE A 58 -29.32 -0.74 -9.23
N GLY A 59 -29.25 -0.06 -8.09
CA GLY A 59 -30.21 0.96 -7.65
C GLY A 59 -31.31 0.43 -6.72
N SER A 60 -31.33 -0.85 -6.36
CA SER A 60 -32.17 -1.37 -5.29
C SER A 60 -31.63 -1.00 -3.90
N ALA A 61 -32.43 -1.25 -2.85
CA ALA A 61 -32.07 -0.98 -1.47
C ALA A 61 -30.86 -1.78 -0.95
N ASP A 62 -30.61 -2.96 -1.52
CA ASP A 62 -29.50 -3.88 -1.20
C ASP A 62 -28.40 -3.90 -2.28
N ASN A 63 -28.57 -3.16 -3.38
CA ASN A 63 -27.61 -3.08 -4.48
C ASN A 63 -27.42 -1.61 -4.92
N PRO A 64 -26.87 -0.73 -4.06
CA PRO A 64 -26.85 0.72 -4.29
C PRO A 64 -26.09 1.10 -5.57
N SER A 65 -26.52 2.18 -6.22
CA SER A 65 -25.89 2.65 -7.47
C SER A 65 -24.46 3.15 -7.25
N ASP A 66 -23.64 3.11 -8.31
CA ASP A 66 -22.25 3.61 -8.27
C ASP A 66 -22.20 5.07 -7.79
N SER A 67 -23.20 5.89 -8.13
CA SER A 67 -23.31 7.28 -7.66
C SER A 67 -23.45 7.42 -6.13
N LEU A 68 -24.07 6.46 -5.44
CA LEU A 68 -24.15 6.45 -3.97
C LEU A 68 -22.83 5.99 -3.35
N ILE A 69 -22.13 5.07 -4.02
CA ILE A 69 -20.79 4.62 -3.62
C ILE A 69 -19.78 5.76 -3.81
N TYR A 70 -19.77 6.47 -4.94
CA TYR A 70 -18.93 7.65 -5.13
C TYR A 70 -19.25 8.76 -4.12
N ALA A 71 -20.52 8.98 -3.78
CA ALA A 71 -20.90 9.92 -2.73
C ALA A 71 -20.37 9.49 -1.34
N LEU A 72 -20.32 8.19 -1.04
CA LEU A 72 -19.69 7.66 0.17
C LEU A 72 -18.18 7.92 0.17
N ILE A 73 -17.48 7.64 -0.94
CA ILE A 73 -16.04 7.91 -1.07
C ILE A 73 -15.72 9.41 -0.94
N ASN A 74 -16.58 10.29 -1.49
CA ASN A 74 -16.44 11.73 -1.27
C ASN A 74 -16.56 12.07 0.21
N LEU A 75 -17.63 11.62 0.90
CA LEU A 75 -17.78 11.83 2.35
C LEU A 75 -16.56 11.36 3.18
N MET A 76 -15.91 10.26 2.77
CA MET A 76 -14.66 9.79 3.40
C MET A 76 -13.52 10.79 3.22
N ASN A 77 -13.29 11.26 1.98
CA ASN A 77 -12.25 12.25 1.69
C ASN A 77 -12.55 13.60 2.35
N ASP A 78 -13.78 14.12 2.19
CA ASP A 78 -14.22 15.40 2.75
C ASP A 78 -13.96 15.46 4.27
N ALA A 79 -14.28 14.39 4.99
CA ALA A 79 -14.09 14.33 6.44
C ALA A 79 -12.62 14.13 6.87
N PHE A 80 -11.83 13.38 6.11
CA PHE A 80 -10.42 13.12 6.44
C PHE A 80 -9.47 14.24 6.01
N GLN A 81 -9.94 15.19 5.19
CA GLN A 81 -9.19 16.36 4.67
C GLN A 81 -9.83 17.71 5.05
N LEU A 82 -10.87 17.70 5.89
CA LEU A 82 -11.68 18.86 6.30
C LEU A 82 -12.25 19.70 5.14
N ASP A 83 -12.65 19.08 4.02
CA ASP A 83 -13.24 19.80 2.87
C ASP A 83 -14.73 20.12 3.11
N GLY A 84 -14.97 21.16 3.91
CA GLY A 84 -16.31 21.73 4.08
C GLY A 84 -16.54 22.45 5.42
N PRO A 85 -17.52 23.36 5.48
CA PRO A 85 -17.69 24.32 6.58
C PRO A 85 -18.25 23.74 7.89
N ASN A 86 -18.40 22.41 7.97
CA ASN A 86 -18.82 21.70 9.16
C ASN A 86 -17.76 20.67 9.61
N TYR A 87 -16.67 20.47 8.86
CA TYR A 87 -15.66 19.49 9.24
C TYR A 87 -14.65 20.18 10.16
N GLY A 88 -14.61 19.73 11.41
CA GLY A 88 -13.77 20.30 12.46
C GLY A 88 -12.73 19.33 12.98
N GLY A 89 -11.93 19.81 13.94
CA GLY A 89 -10.86 19.04 14.56
C GLY A 89 -9.65 18.85 13.64
N ALA A 90 -9.18 17.61 13.53
CA ALA A 90 -7.93 17.30 12.84
C ALA A 90 -8.12 16.93 11.36
N ASP A 91 -7.33 17.57 10.49
CA ASP A 91 -7.09 17.08 9.12
C ASP A 91 -6.25 15.82 9.21
N ILE A 92 -6.85 14.65 8.96
CA ILE A 92 -6.18 13.36 9.08
C ILE A 92 -5.08 13.20 8.03
N GLY A 93 -5.16 13.88 6.89
CA GLY A 93 -4.16 13.82 5.83
C GLY A 93 -4.10 12.46 5.13
N LEU A 94 -5.25 11.78 5.00
CA LEU A 94 -5.40 10.56 4.20
C LEU A 94 -6.44 10.78 3.09
N ALA A 95 -6.22 10.14 1.95
CA ALA A 95 -7.17 10.06 0.85
C ALA A 95 -7.65 8.64 0.61
N PHE A 96 -8.77 8.53 -0.10
CA PHE A 96 -9.46 7.28 -0.38
C PHE A 96 -9.86 7.23 -1.85
N GLN A 97 -9.33 6.25 -2.58
CA GLN A 97 -9.61 6.09 -4.01
C GLN A 97 -9.98 4.65 -4.32
N LEU A 98 -11.01 4.46 -5.16
CA LEU A 98 -11.34 3.14 -5.72
C LEU A 98 -10.17 2.63 -6.56
N ALA A 99 -9.84 1.36 -6.38
CA ALA A 99 -8.77 0.69 -7.10
C ALA A 99 -8.92 0.79 -8.64
N SER A 100 -7.79 1.06 -9.31
CA SER A 100 -7.66 1.04 -10.77
C SER A 100 -7.21 -0.34 -11.28
N ARG A 101 -6.47 -1.10 -10.44
CA ARG A 101 -5.93 -2.43 -10.71
C ARG A 101 -6.50 -3.45 -9.73
N SER A 102 -6.94 -4.60 -10.23
CA SER A 102 -7.44 -5.74 -9.44
C SER A 102 -6.30 -6.70 -9.04
N PRO A 103 -6.53 -7.67 -8.12
CA PRO A 103 -5.50 -8.63 -7.71
C PRO A 103 -4.91 -9.44 -8.87
N ASP A 104 -5.70 -9.70 -9.92
CA ASP A 104 -5.32 -10.43 -11.13
C ASP A 104 -4.68 -9.51 -12.21
N CYS A 105 -4.18 -8.33 -11.83
CA CYS A 105 -3.58 -7.30 -12.69
C CYS A 105 -4.48 -6.69 -13.78
N MET A 106 -5.75 -7.07 -13.83
CA MET A 106 -6.72 -6.49 -14.75
C MET A 106 -7.17 -5.11 -14.27
N THR A 107 -7.41 -4.19 -15.22
CA THR A 107 -8.05 -2.89 -14.95
C THR A 107 -9.43 -3.07 -14.34
N THR A 108 -9.77 -2.29 -13.32
CA THR A 108 -11.03 -2.37 -12.58
C THR A 108 -11.58 -0.98 -12.25
N ALA A 109 -12.84 -0.93 -11.82
CA ALA A 109 -13.50 0.25 -11.28
C ALA A 109 -13.56 0.25 -9.74
N GLY A 110 -12.93 -0.74 -9.09
CA GLY A 110 -12.92 -0.91 -7.64
C GLY A 110 -14.26 -1.32 -7.02
N ILE A 111 -15.29 -1.62 -7.82
CA ILE A 111 -16.64 -2.01 -7.35
C ILE A 111 -17.01 -3.39 -7.89
N ASN A 112 -17.01 -4.38 -7.00
CA ASN A 112 -17.45 -5.75 -7.24
C ASN A 112 -18.90 -5.93 -6.78
N ARG A 113 -19.70 -6.73 -7.50
CA ARG A 113 -21.11 -6.98 -7.17
C ARG A 113 -21.42 -8.47 -7.26
N MET A 114 -21.80 -9.08 -6.15
CA MET A 114 -22.01 -10.54 -6.03
C MET A 114 -23.42 -10.87 -5.54
N ASP A 115 -24.00 -11.92 -6.10
CA ASP A 115 -25.27 -12.48 -5.60
C ASP A 115 -25.02 -13.38 -4.39
N GLY A 116 -25.39 -12.89 -3.21
CA GLY A 116 -25.29 -13.63 -1.95
C GLY A 116 -26.45 -14.60 -1.71
N SER A 117 -27.47 -14.65 -2.56
CA SER A 117 -28.67 -15.49 -2.35
C SER A 117 -28.38 -17.00 -2.31
N SER A 118 -27.22 -17.45 -2.80
CA SER A 118 -26.77 -18.84 -2.68
C SER A 118 -26.18 -19.21 -1.31
N ILE A 119 -25.80 -18.22 -0.49
CA ILE A 119 -25.30 -18.45 0.86
C ILE A 119 -26.51 -18.68 1.79
N PRO A 120 -26.54 -19.78 2.57
CA PRO A 120 -27.61 -20.03 3.53
C PRO A 120 -27.87 -18.82 4.44
N ASP A 121 -29.16 -18.54 4.66
CA ASP A 121 -29.67 -17.49 5.56
C ASP A 121 -29.31 -16.04 5.20
N TYR A 122 -28.46 -15.79 4.19
CA TYR A 122 -28.04 -14.45 3.78
C TYR A 122 -29.21 -13.58 3.27
N ALA A 123 -30.09 -14.13 2.45
CA ALA A 123 -31.21 -13.37 1.88
C ALA A 123 -32.23 -12.91 2.94
N SER A 124 -32.30 -13.58 4.10
CA SER A 124 -33.22 -13.27 5.20
C SER A 124 -32.58 -12.48 6.34
N GLY A 125 -31.37 -12.86 6.76
CA GLY A 125 -30.70 -12.26 7.92
C GLY A 125 -29.47 -11.42 7.58
N GLY A 126 -29.02 -11.44 6.33
CA GLY A 126 -27.79 -10.80 5.91
C GLY A 126 -26.56 -11.48 6.51
N ILE A 127 -25.59 -10.69 6.99
CA ILE A 127 -24.32 -11.16 7.55
C ILE A 127 -24.35 -11.15 9.08
N THR A 128 -23.59 -12.03 9.73
CA THR A 128 -23.29 -11.96 11.17
C THR A 128 -21.88 -12.46 11.48
N THR A 129 -21.28 -11.92 12.54
CA THR A 129 -20.05 -12.42 13.16
C THR A 129 -20.32 -13.56 14.15
N ASP A 130 -21.56 -13.70 14.65
CA ASP A 130 -21.94 -14.69 15.66
C ASP A 130 -23.26 -15.40 15.29
N THR A 131 -23.15 -16.60 14.72
CA THR A 131 -24.30 -17.46 14.39
C THR A 131 -24.95 -18.15 15.59
N PHE A 132 -24.37 -18.07 16.79
CA PHE A 132 -25.00 -18.59 18.01
C PHE A 132 -26.07 -17.63 18.53
N PHE A 133 -25.79 -16.31 18.53
CA PHE A 133 -26.79 -15.29 18.86
C PHE A 133 -27.69 -14.93 17.67
N ASN A 134 -27.17 -14.98 16.44
CA ASN A 134 -27.91 -14.67 15.21
C ASN A 134 -28.06 -15.89 14.27
N PRO A 135 -28.77 -16.96 14.68
CA PRO A 135 -28.83 -18.24 13.95
C PRO A 135 -29.62 -18.23 12.64
N ASN A 136 -30.18 -17.08 12.23
CA ASN A 136 -30.90 -16.90 10.96
C ASN A 136 -30.17 -15.94 10.01
N SER A 137 -28.86 -15.73 10.22
CA SER A 137 -27.99 -14.85 9.44
C SER A 137 -26.73 -15.61 9.00
N ALA A 138 -26.18 -15.24 7.84
CA ALA A 138 -25.03 -15.94 7.26
C ALA A 138 -23.72 -15.56 7.97
N HIS A 139 -22.93 -16.58 8.33
CA HIS A 139 -21.60 -16.38 8.92
C HIS A 139 -20.67 -15.59 7.98
N GLU A 140 -20.00 -14.55 8.49
CA GLU A 140 -19.29 -13.57 7.66
C GLU A 140 -18.24 -14.17 6.73
N LEU A 141 -17.52 -15.23 7.15
CA LEU A 141 -16.52 -15.89 6.31
C LEU A 141 -17.06 -16.39 4.96
N PHE A 142 -18.33 -16.81 4.90
CA PHE A 142 -18.96 -17.24 3.64
C PHE A 142 -19.44 -16.06 2.81
N VAL A 143 -19.93 -15.00 3.45
CA VAL A 143 -20.42 -13.79 2.78
C VAL A 143 -19.25 -12.98 2.20
N LYS A 144 -18.24 -12.67 3.01
CA LYS A 144 -16.98 -12.03 2.58
C LYS A 144 -16.22 -12.92 1.58
N GLY A 145 -16.33 -14.25 1.72
CA GLY A 145 -15.76 -15.22 0.79
C GLY A 145 -16.31 -15.18 -0.65
N LEU A 146 -17.44 -14.50 -0.91
CA LEU A 146 -17.95 -14.29 -2.27
C LEU A 146 -17.06 -13.33 -3.07
N SER A 147 -16.55 -12.28 -2.44
CA SER A 147 -15.61 -11.32 -3.04
C SER A 147 -14.81 -10.66 -1.94
N ARG A 148 -13.50 -10.88 -1.97
CA ARG A 148 -12.50 -10.35 -1.04
C ARG A 148 -11.20 -10.21 -1.80
N TRP A 149 -10.56 -9.06 -1.70
CA TRP A 149 -9.23 -8.81 -2.27
C TRP A 149 -8.19 -8.76 -1.14
N PRO A 150 -6.89 -8.92 -1.41
CA PRO A 150 -5.85 -8.89 -0.36
C PRO A 150 -5.95 -7.62 0.49
N ASN A 151 -6.15 -7.78 1.81
CA ASN A 151 -6.31 -6.66 2.75
C ASN A 151 -5.02 -5.83 2.93
N THR A 152 -3.90 -6.34 2.46
CA THR A 152 -2.61 -5.65 2.30
C THR A 152 -2.57 -4.69 1.12
N ASP A 153 -3.40 -4.90 0.10
CA ASP A 153 -3.40 -4.09 -1.12
C ASP A 153 -4.62 -3.15 -1.15
N TYR A 154 -5.69 -3.51 -0.43
CA TYR A 154 -6.96 -2.81 -0.46
C TYR A 154 -7.60 -2.71 0.92
N LEU A 155 -8.09 -1.52 1.27
CA LEU A 155 -9.20 -1.39 2.21
C LEU A 155 -10.44 -2.04 1.57
N ASN A 156 -10.82 -3.21 2.09
CA ASN A 156 -12.03 -3.92 1.69
C ASN A 156 -13.25 -3.33 2.41
N ILE A 157 -14.28 -2.94 1.66
CA ILE A 157 -15.57 -2.48 2.22
C ILE A 157 -16.70 -3.33 1.63
N TRP A 158 -17.30 -4.18 2.46
CA TRP A 158 -18.47 -4.97 2.06
C TRP A 158 -19.76 -4.19 2.29
N ILE A 159 -20.57 -4.06 1.25
CA ILE A 159 -21.91 -3.48 1.34
C ILE A 159 -22.91 -4.63 1.31
N VAL A 160 -23.72 -4.77 2.37
CA VAL A 160 -24.61 -5.93 2.58
C VAL A 160 -26.07 -5.52 2.78
N ASN A 161 -27.00 -6.41 2.47
CA ASN A 161 -28.45 -6.19 2.68
C ASN A 161 -28.80 -5.87 4.16
N THR A 162 -28.27 -6.64 5.11
CA THR A 162 -28.64 -6.60 6.54
C THR A 162 -27.47 -7.12 7.38
N ILE A 163 -27.41 -6.73 8.66
CA ILE A 163 -26.45 -7.21 9.65
C ILE A 163 -27.25 -7.77 10.84
N ASP A 164 -26.84 -8.92 11.38
CA ASP A 164 -27.44 -9.58 12.55
C ASP A 164 -28.97 -9.76 12.47
N GLY A 165 -29.50 -9.95 11.26
CA GLY A 165 -30.94 -10.12 11.02
C GLY A 165 -31.79 -8.86 11.25
N ASN A 166 -31.17 -7.70 11.48
CA ASN A 166 -31.86 -6.46 11.79
C ASN A 166 -31.63 -5.40 10.68
N PRO A 167 -32.69 -5.00 9.94
CA PRO A 167 -32.58 -4.05 8.83
C PRO A 167 -32.37 -2.59 9.26
N THR A 168 -32.31 -2.30 10.57
CA THR A 168 -32.22 -0.93 11.11
C THR A 168 -30.93 -0.65 11.88
N TRP A 169 -30.38 -1.63 12.59
CA TRP A 169 -29.15 -1.51 13.39
C TRP A 169 -28.50 -2.90 13.57
N PRO A 170 -27.16 -3.06 13.50
CA PRO A 170 -26.14 -2.02 13.36
C PRO A 170 -26.02 -1.48 11.93
N GLY A 171 -25.51 -0.24 11.80
CA GLY A 171 -25.30 0.42 10.50
C GLY A 171 -24.10 -0.14 9.73
N GLY A 172 -23.07 -0.54 10.46
CA GLY A 172 -21.85 -1.16 9.98
C GLY A 172 -21.14 -1.91 11.11
N TYR A 173 -19.97 -2.46 10.81
CA TYR A 173 -18.96 -2.87 11.78
C TYR A 173 -17.59 -2.95 11.10
N ALA A 174 -16.52 -2.77 11.89
CA ALA A 174 -15.15 -3.03 11.49
C ALA A 174 -14.39 -3.75 12.62
N PHE A 175 -13.23 -4.31 12.28
CA PHE A 175 -12.31 -4.86 13.26
C PHE A 175 -11.09 -3.95 13.42
N LEU A 176 -10.61 -3.77 14.67
CA LEU A 176 -9.33 -3.12 14.97
C LEU A 176 -8.19 -3.83 14.25
N PRO A 177 -7.12 -3.15 13.81
CA PRO A 177 -6.09 -3.75 12.96
C PRO A 177 -5.20 -4.81 13.63
N GLU A 178 -5.19 -4.90 14.96
CA GLU A 178 -4.30 -5.81 15.69
C GLU A 178 -4.74 -7.28 15.56
N TYR A 179 -3.87 -8.15 15.03
CA TYR A 179 -4.07 -9.59 14.84
C TYR A 179 -5.32 -10.03 14.05
N ASN A 180 -5.86 -9.16 13.18
CA ASN A 180 -6.95 -9.57 12.31
C ASN A 180 -6.55 -10.68 11.34
N SER A 181 -7.49 -11.59 11.08
CA SER A 181 -7.40 -12.50 9.94
C SER A 181 -7.67 -11.72 8.65
N ALA A 182 -6.82 -11.89 7.63
CA ALA A 182 -7.07 -11.36 6.29
C ALA A 182 -8.41 -11.84 5.70
N LEU A 183 -9.01 -12.90 6.27
CA LEU A 183 -10.31 -13.43 5.84
C LEU A 183 -11.49 -12.53 6.24
N THR A 184 -11.36 -11.71 7.30
CA THR A 184 -12.42 -10.86 7.85
C THR A 184 -12.07 -9.38 7.92
N ASP A 185 -10.79 -9.01 7.82
CA ASP A 185 -10.29 -7.64 7.93
C ASP A 185 -10.91 -6.67 6.90
N GLY A 186 -11.24 -5.46 7.34
CA GLY A 186 -11.96 -4.45 6.57
C GLY A 186 -13.27 -4.00 7.23
N ILE A 187 -14.09 -3.28 6.46
CA ILE A 187 -15.33 -2.63 6.94
C ILE A 187 -16.55 -3.33 6.33
N VAL A 188 -17.62 -3.49 7.10
CA VAL A 188 -18.93 -3.90 6.60
C VAL A 188 -19.92 -2.77 6.82
N LEU A 189 -20.69 -2.42 5.79
CA LEU A 189 -21.78 -1.44 5.86
C LEU A 189 -23.09 -2.07 5.39
N ARG A 190 -24.19 -1.72 6.06
CA ARG A 190 -25.53 -2.01 5.55
C ARG A 190 -25.84 -1.09 4.36
N ALA A 191 -26.36 -1.63 3.27
CA ALA A 191 -26.64 -0.89 2.04
C ALA A 191 -27.49 0.37 2.24
N SER A 192 -28.40 0.39 3.23
CA SER A 192 -29.22 1.56 3.55
C SER A 192 -28.44 2.78 4.08
N VAL A 193 -27.21 2.59 4.60
CA VAL A 193 -26.37 3.71 5.08
C VAL A 193 -25.41 4.24 4.00
N VAL A 194 -25.34 3.60 2.83
CA VAL A 194 -24.44 4.00 1.74
C VAL A 194 -24.97 5.24 1.01
N ASN A 195 -24.44 6.41 1.36
CA ASN A 195 -24.68 7.70 0.74
C ASN A 195 -23.63 8.73 1.22
N GLY A 196 -23.61 9.93 0.63
CA GLY A 196 -22.65 10.99 0.99
C GLY A 196 -23.04 11.86 2.19
N THR A 197 -23.83 11.36 3.14
CA THR A 197 -24.22 12.12 4.35
C THR A 197 -24.18 11.32 5.64
N ASN A 198 -24.38 10.00 5.58
CA ASN A 198 -24.43 9.14 6.75
C ASN A 198 -23.01 8.83 7.26
N LYS A 199 -22.75 9.16 8.53
CA LYS A 199 -21.43 9.14 9.15
C LYS A 199 -20.92 7.75 9.57
N THR A 200 -21.72 6.68 9.42
CA THR A 200 -21.30 5.32 9.81
C THR A 200 -19.97 4.91 9.17
N ILE A 201 -19.71 5.21 7.89
CA ILE A 201 -18.41 4.87 7.27
C ILE A 201 -17.22 5.55 7.97
N LEU A 202 -17.39 6.77 8.49
CA LEU A 202 -16.32 7.49 9.18
C LEU A 202 -16.05 6.84 10.55
N HIS A 203 -17.10 6.45 11.27
CA HIS A 203 -17.01 5.67 12.49
C HIS A 203 -16.26 4.34 12.27
N GLU A 204 -16.64 3.56 11.26
CA GLU A 204 -15.98 2.29 10.95
C GLU A 204 -14.54 2.47 10.46
N LEU A 205 -14.22 3.56 9.74
CA LEU A 205 -12.85 3.92 9.40
C LEU A 205 -12.01 4.22 10.64
N GLY A 206 -12.59 4.87 11.65
CA GLY A 206 -11.95 5.05 12.95
C GLY A 206 -11.49 3.74 13.56
N HIS A 207 -12.40 2.76 13.67
CA HIS A 207 -12.05 1.41 14.12
C HIS A 207 -11.02 0.71 13.22
N TYR A 208 -11.15 0.81 11.89
CA TYR A 208 -10.18 0.24 10.95
C TYR A 208 -8.76 0.79 11.16
N PHE A 209 -8.64 2.05 11.59
CA PHE A 209 -7.41 2.73 11.99
C PHE A 209 -7.22 2.79 13.53
N ASN A 210 -7.70 1.77 14.26
CA ASN A 210 -7.42 1.51 15.68
C ASN A 210 -8.00 2.49 16.70
N LEU A 211 -8.97 3.32 16.33
CA LEU A 211 -9.72 4.12 17.30
C LEU A 211 -10.73 3.25 18.05
N LEU A 212 -10.85 3.45 19.36
CA LEU A 212 -11.95 2.92 20.15
C LEU A 212 -13.13 3.90 20.10
N HIS A 213 -14.30 3.49 20.60
CA HIS A 213 -15.36 4.45 20.90
C HIS A 213 -14.89 5.44 21.97
N THR A 214 -15.32 6.71 21.93
CA THR A 214 -14.97 7.72 22.95
C THR A 214 -15.45 7.38 24.38
N PHE A 215 -16.40 6.46 24.49
CA PHE A 215 -16.95 5.90 25.73
C PHE A 215 -16.37 4.50 26.06
N GLY A 216 -15.30 4.09 25.36
CA GLY A 216 -14.64 2.80 25.51
C GLY A 216 -15.59 1.61 25.32
N ASN A 217 -15.63 0.73 26.32
CA ASN A 217 -16.46 -0.48 26.31
C ASN A 217 -17.67 -0.43 27.27
N VAL A 218 -17.96 0.74 27.87
CA VAL A 218 -19.05 0.91 28.84
C VAL A 218 -20.13 1.81 28.24
N TRP A 219 -21.34 1.26 28.15
CA TRP A 219 -22.42 1.88 27.40
C TRP A 219 -23.15 2.93 28.26
N ASP A 220 -23.83 2.49 29.33
CA ASP A 220 -24.67 3.35 30.19
C ASP A 220 -23.94 3.92 31.44
N ALA A 221 -22.61 4.08 31.42
CA ALA A 221 -21.87 4.72 32.52
C ALA A 221 -20.54 5.34 32.07
N CYS A 222 -20.10 6.36 32.78
CA CYS A 222 -18.78 6.95 32.64
C CYS A 222 -17.68 5.98 33.09
N ILE A 223 -16.60 5.86 32.32
CA ILE A 223 -15.46 5.03 32.70
C ILE A 223 -14.62 5.79 33.74
N PRO A 224 -14.18 5.17 34.86
CA PRO A 224 -13.20 5.79 35.73
C PRO A 224 -11.85 5.87 35.01
N GLU A 225 -11.48 7.07 34.58
CA GLU A 225 -10.23 7.34 33.87
C GLU A 225 -9.23 8.01 34.82
N THR A 226 -8.04 7.42 34.97
CA THR A 226 -6.93 7.96 35.77
C THR A 226 -5.77 8.39 34.87
N ASN A 227 -5.63 7.77 33.71
CA ASN A 227 -4.64 8.10 32.69
C ASN A 227 -5.20 7.81 31.28
N CYS A 228 -5.53 8.87 30.54
CA CYS A 228 -5.99 8.83 29.15
C CYS A 228 -5.11 7.99 28.19
N THR A 229 -3.83 7.76 28.48
CA THR A 229 -2.96 6.92 27.64
C THR A 229 -3.10 5.40 27.90
N SER A 230 -3.82 4.98 28.94
CA SER A 230 -4.01 3.57 29.33
C SER A 230 -5.44 3.17 29.68
N ASP A 231 -6.31 4.15 29.90
CA ASP A 231 -7.71 3.99 30.30
C ASP A 231 -8.62 4.58 29.19
N GLY A 232 -9.94 4.39 29.30
CA GLY A 232 -10.90 5.00 28.36
C GLY A 232 -10.79 4.49 26.92
N ASP A 233 -10.69 5.41 25.97
CA ASP A 233 -10.50 5.16 24.54
C ASP A 233 -9.00 5.20 24.10
N LEU A 234 -8.09 5.41 25.06
CA LEU A 234 -6.64 5.52 24.92
C LEU A 234 -6.14 6.80 24.22
N ILE A 235 -6.90 7.90 24.31
CA ILE A 235 -6.65 9.20 23.68
C ILE A 235 -6.83 10.32 24.72
N CYS A 236 -6.03 11.39 24.67
CA CYS A 236 -5.98 12.41 25.74
C CYS A 236 -6.70 13.74 25.43
N ASP A 237 -7.08 13.97 24.16
CA ASP A 237 -7.90 15.11 23.74
C ASP A 237 -9.39 14.75 23.52
N THR A 238 -9.79 13.50 23.80
CA THR A 238 -11.17 13.04 23.90
C THR A 238 -11.62 13.02 25.36
N GLU A 239 -12.55 13.91 25.73
CA GLU A 239 -13.09 13.92 27.10
C GLU A 239 -13.97 12.69 27.37
N ASN A 240 -13.73 11.99 28.48
CA ASN A 240 -14.53 10.86 28.95
C ASN A 240 -16.04 11.15 28.90
N CYS A 241 -16.79 10.28 28.23
CA CYS A 241 -18.22 10.41 27.99
C CYS A 241 -18.95 9.06 28.04
N MET A 242 -20.28 9.09 28.12
CA MET A 242 -21.16 7.93 27.90
C MET A 242 -21.52 7.80 26.41
N TYR A 243 -22.11 6.66 26.01
CA TYR A 243 -22.29 6.30 24.60
C TYR A 243 -23.02 7.32 23.71
N ALA A 244 -24.08 7.95 24.21
CA ALA A 244 -24.91 8.87 23.43
C ALA A 244 -25.49 9.97 24.32
N PHE A 245 -25.53 11.20 23.77
CA PHE A 245 -26.06 12.38 24.44
C PHE A 245 -26.82 13.30 23.48
N ASP A 246 -27.63 14.18 24.06
CA ASP A 246 -28.18 15.34 23.38
C ASP A 246 -27.03 16.31 23.04
N CYS A 247 -26.87 16.61 21.75
CA CYS A 247 -25.89 17.54 21.20
C CYS A 247 -26.04 19.00 21.67
N SER A 248 -27.14 19.32 22.36
CA SER A 248 -27.34 20.61 23.05
C SER A 248 -26.96 20.59 24.53
N SER A 249 -26.44 19.48 25.06
CA SER A 249 -25.92 19.41 26.43
C SER A 249 -24.66 20.26 26.58
N VAL A 250 -24.67 21.17 27.55
CA VAL A 250 -23.51 22.03 27.89
C VAL A 250 -22.65 21.47 29.02
N THR A 251 -23.14 20.46 29.75
CA THR A 251 -22.46 19.86 30.92
C THR A 251 -22.14 18.41 30.64
N ASN A 252 -20.91 17.98 30.93
CA ASN A 252 -20.52 16.59 30.91
C ASN A 252 -20.94 15.90 32.23
N PRO A 253 -21.82 14.88 32.20
CA PRO A 253 -22.22 14.17 33.42
C PRO A 253 -21.13 13.26 33.99
N CYS A 254 -20.01 13.06 33.29
CA CYS A 254 -18.86 12.29 33.77
C CYS A 254 -17.87 13.12 34.60
N THR A 255 -17.81 14.44 34.38
CA THR A 255 -16.95 15.38 35.13
C THR A 255 -17.74 16.35 36.01
N GLU A 256 -19.05 16.49 35.79
CA GLU A 256 -19.96 17.51 36.36
C GLU A 256 -19.61 18.97 35.97
N GLU A 257 -18.75 19.17 34.98
CA GLU A 257 -18.28 20.47 34.47
C GLU A 257 -18.80 20.75 33.03
N GLU A 258 -18.50 21.94 32.47
CA GLU A 258 -18.77 22.23 31.06
C GLU A 258 -17.87 21.39 30.14
N TRP A 259 -18.40 20.94 28.99
CA TRP A 259 -17.64 20.13 28.02
C TRP A 259 -16.39 20.86 27.51
N ILE A 260 -15.30 20.12 27.36
CA ILE A 260 -14.06 20.65 26.76
C ILE A 260 -14.28 20.86 25.26
N ILE A 261 -14.08 22.12 24.83
CA ILE A 261 -14.04 22.49 23.41
C ILE A 261 -12.68 22.05 22.84
N VAL A 262 -12.72 21.08 21.93
CA VAL A 262 -11.55 20.53 21.24
C VAL A 262 -11.27 21.31 19.95
N ASP A 263 -12.32 21.76 19.24
CA ASP A 263 -12.21 22.67 18.12
C ASP A 263 -12.83 24.03 18.47
N THR A 264 -11.99 25.05 18.59
CA THR A 264 -12.40 26.42 18.96
C THR A 264 -13.05 27.20 17.81
N GLU A 265 -12.84 26.82 16.54
CA GLU A 265 -13.45 27.50 15.40
C GLU A 265 -14.92 27.09 15.23
N HIS A 266 -15.23 25.82 15.47
CA HIS A 266 -16.58 25.25 15.35
C HIS A 266 -17.33 25.12 16.68
N GLU A 267 -16.71 25.44 17.82
CA GLU A 267 -17.21 25.20 19.19
C GLU A 267 -17.52 23.70 19.43
N TYR A 268 -16.78 22.79 18.81
CA TYR A 268 -17.02 21.34 18.92
C TYR A 268 -16.31 20.69 20.11
N THR A 269 -16.97 19.67 20.66
CA THR A 269 -16.53 18.89 21.81
C THR A 269 -16.47 17.40 21.45
N VAL A 270 -16.17 16.52 22.41
CA VAL A 270 -16.26 15.05 22.21
C VAL A 270 -17.64 14.59 21.71
N LEU A 271 -18.71 15.36 21.95
CA LEU A 271 -20.06 15.09 21.41
C LEU A 271 -20.12 15.14 19.89
N ASN A 272 -19.20 15.84 19.23
CA ASN A 272 -19.10 15.92 17.77
C ASN A 272 -18.11 14.88 17.20
N ASN A 273 -17.52 14.03 18.04
CA ASN A 273 -16.54 13.06 17.61
C ASN A 273 -17.19 11.91 16.81
N TYR A 274 -16.60 11.53 15.67
CA TYR A 274 -17.10 10.41 14.87
C TYR A 274 -17.13 9.08 15.63
N MET A 275 -16.35 8.91 16.70
CA MET A 275 -16.29 7.69 17.52
C MET A 275 -17.30 7.63 18.68
N GLY A 276 -18.12 8.66 18.89
CA GLY A 276 -19.31 8.60 19.76
C GLY A 276 -20.54 8.05 19.01
N TYR A 277 -21.67 7.86 19.68
CA TYR A 277 -22.98 7.53 19.05
C TYR A 277 -23.99 8.69 19.16
N THR A 278 -23.55 9.92 18.93
CA THR A 278 -24.41 11.11 18.81
C THR A 278 -24.88 11.32 17.36
N ASP A 279 -25.92 12.13 17.16
CA ASP A 279 -26.42 12.51 15.82
C ASP A 279 -25.75 13.79 15.24
N CYS A 280 -24.69 14.30 15.86
CA CYS A 280 -24.01 15.56 15.51
C CYS A 280 -22.51 15.41 15.24
N GLN A 281 -22.10 14.25 14.75
CA GLN A 281 -20.70 13.91 14.49
C GLN A 281 -20.13 14.66 13.28
N TRP A 282 -19.00 15.32 13.48
CA TRP A 282 -18.35 16.20 12.50
C TRP A 282 -16.82 16.23 12.54
N MET A 283 -16.17 15.62 13.55
CA MET A 283 -14.72 15.72 13.74
C MET A 283 -14.04 14.42 14.23
N PHE A 284 -12.74 14.34 13.96
CA PHE A 284 -11.76 13.56 14.73
C PHE A 284 -10.82 14.53 15.46
N THR A 285 -10.07 14.03 16.45
CA THR A 285 -9.07 14.81 17.20
C THR A 285 -7.63 14.63 16.70
N GLU A 286 -6.66 15.40 17.21
CA GLU A 286 -5.25 15.32 16.78
C GLU A 286 -4.53 14.11 17.39
N ASP A 287 -4.87 13.72 18.62
CA ASP A 287 -4.37 12.46 19.19
C ASP A 287 -5.04 11.24 18.49
N GLN A 288 -6.30 11.34 18.08
CA GLN A 288 -6.94 10.33 17.22
C GLN A 288 -6.18 10.19 15.89
N LYS A 289 -5.91 11.29 15.19
CA LYS A 289 -5.09 11.30 13.97
C LYS A 289 -3.73 10.63 14.20
N THR A 290 -3.04 10.99 15.27
CA THR A 290 -1.73 10.40 15.63
C THR A 290 -1.85 8.88 15.77
N ARG A 291 -2.87 8.40 16.51
CA ARG A 291 -3.16 6.98 16.69
C ARG A 291 -3.52 6.26 15.38
N MET A 292 -4.24 6.92 14.46
CA MET A 292 -4.57 6.37 13.13
C MET A 292 -3.33 6.17 12.27
N HIS A 293 -2.41 7.15 12.27
CA HIS A 293 -1.13 7.06 11.56
C HIS A 293 -0.20 6.02 12.16
N ASP A 294 -0.10 5.92 13.48
CA ASP A 294 0.67 4.87 14.15
C ASP A 294 0.14 3.47 13.79
N ALA A 295 -1.19 3.30 13.78
CA ALA A 295 -1.83 2.04 13.41
C ALA A 295 -1.62 1.67 11.93
N LEU A 296 -1.73 2.65 11.02
CA LEU A 296 -1.44 2.49 9.60
C LEU A 296 0.00 2.03 9.37
N ASN A 297 0.99 2.70 9.98
CA ASN A 297 2.41 2.36 9.83
C ASN A 297 2.82 1.04 10.54
N THR A 298 2.09 0.63 11.57
CA THR A 298 2.39 -0.59 12.35
C THR A 298 1.78 -1.84 11.71
N PHE A 299 0.49 -1.78 11.36
CA PHE A 299 -0.32 -2.96 11.00
C PHE A 299 -0.81 -2.96 9.55
N ARG A 300 -0.84 -1.80 8.89
CA ARG A 300 -1.34 -1.66 7.51
C ARG A 300 -0.36 -0.96 6.53
N PRO A 301 0.99 -0.99 6.70
CA PRO A 301 1.90 -0.20 5.87
C PRO A 301 1.84 -0.61 4.39
N SER A 302 1.45 -1.85 4.12
CA SER A 302 1.21 -2.44 2.80
C SER A 302 0.26 -1.62 1.91
N LEU A 303 -0.69 -0.89 2.52
CA LEU A 303 -1.65 -0.04 1.78
C LEU A 303 -0.97 1.18 1.17
N LEU A 304 0.13 1.65 1.75
CA LEU A 304 0.93 2.78 1.27
C LEU A 304 1.92 2.36 0.17
N SER A 305 2.38 1.10 0.19
CA SER A 305 3.21 0.53 -0.89
C SER A 305 2.39 -0.13 -2.02
N SER A 306 1.06 -0.03 -1.98
CA SER A 306 0.22 -0.73 -2.94
C SER A 306 0.04 0.01 -4.27
N HIS A 307 0.38 -0.66 -5.35
CA HIS A 307 0.20 -0.23 -6.74
C HIS A 307 -1.23 -0.46 -7.28
N ALA A 308 -2.20 -0.75 -6.40
CA ALA A 308 -3.61 -0.95 -6.74
C ALA A 308 -4.28 0.29 -7.41
N LEU A 309 -3.70 1.48 -7.29
CA LEU A 309 -4.19 2.71 -7.93
C LEU A 309 -3.62 2.94 -9.34
N ASP A 310 -2.60 2.20 -9.74
CA ASP A 310 -1.93 2.37 -11.03
C ASP A 310 -2.87 2.05 -12.21
N THR A 311 -2.84 2.91 -13.23
CA THR A 311 -3.73 2.84 -14.40
C THR A 311 -3.10 2.15 -15.60
N THR A 312 -1.78 1.99 -15.60
CA THR A 312 -1.05 1.11 -16.52
C THR A 312 -1.15 -0.34 -16.03
N SER A 313 -1.13 -1.32 -16.95
CA SER A 313 -0.72 -2.67 -16.55
C SER A 313 0.80 -2.70 -16.51
N SER A 314 1.37 -3.34 -15.49
CA SER A 314 2.74 -3.85 -15.60
C SER A 314 2.79 -4.96 -16.66
N ALA A 315 4.00 -5.38 -17.05
CA ALA A 315 4.17 -6.69 -17.66
C ALA A 315 3.87 -7.77 -16.59
N ASP A 316 3.46 -8.96 -17.02
CA ASP A 316 3.27 -10.09 -16.10
C ASP A 316 4.63 -10.65 -15.66
N VAL A 317 4.77 -10.96 -14.37
CA VAL A 317 5.93 -11.73 -13.87
C VAL A 317 5.86 -13.14 -14.43
N VAL A 318 7.01 -13.70 -14.82
CA VAL A 318 7.07 -15.08 -15.34
C VAL A 318 6.46 -16.06 -14.31
N PRO A 319 5.56 -16.97 -14.74
CA PRO A 319 4.97 -17.97 -13.87
C PRO A 319 6.04 -18.93 -13.33
N ALA A 320 6.26 -18.90 -12.01
CA ALA A 320 7.20 -19.79 -11.34
C ALA A 320 6.54 -21.12 -10.91
N CYS A 321 7.33 -21.99 -10.28
CA CYS A 321 6.81 -23.21 -9.67
C CYS A 321 5.64 -22.91 -8.70
N ILE A 322 4.53 -23.64 -8.86
CA ILE A 322 3.37 -23.57 -7.95
C ILE A 322 3.79 -24.17 -6.60
N PRO A 323 3.73 -23.41 -5.49
CA PRO A 323 4.11 -23.93 -4.19
C PRO A 323 3.22 -25.06 -3.69
N THR A 324 3.82 -25.96 -2.92
CA THR A 324 3.13 -27.09 -2.29
C THR A 324 3.40 -27.13 -0.79
N ALA A 325 2.44 -27.65 -0.03
CA ALA A 325 2.51 -27.80 1.43
C ALA A 325 2.22 -29.25 1.83
N ALA A 326 3.06 -29.82 2.69
CA ALA A 326 2.89 -31.21 3.16
C ALA A 326 1.94 -31.34 4.36
N ASN A 327 1.88 -30.33 5.22
CA ASN A 327 0.96 -30.24 6.36
C ASN A 327 -0.01 -29.06 6.17
N GLY A 328 -1.08 -29.00 6.98
CA GLY A 328 -2.07 -27.93 6.91
C GLY A 328 -1.53 -26.57 7.36
N LEU A 329 -2.36 -25.53 7.25
CA LEU A 329 -2.00 -24.16 7.69
C LEU A 329 -1.66 -24.10 9.18
N SER A 330 -0.70 -23.25 9.53
CA SER A 330 -0.23 -23.02 10.89
C SER A 330 -0.87 -21.77 11.51
N PRO A 331 -1.37 -21.84 12.76
CA PRO A 331 -1.68 -20.64 13.53
C PRO A 331 -0.41 -19.92 14.03
N PHE A 332 0.75 -20.57 14.03
CA PHE A 332 1.98 -20.09 14.69
C PHE A 332 3.06 -19.59 13.71
N TYR A 333 3.09 -20.11 12.49
CA TYR A 333 4.14 -19.87 11.50
C TYR A 333 3.60 -19.16 10.25
N GLY A 334 4.40 -18.23 9.75
CA GLY A 334 4.11 -17.37 8.61
C GLY A 334 5.08 -16.19 8.55
N ILE A 335 4.84 -15.26 7.63
CA ILE A 335 5.68 -14.09 7.38
C ILE A 335 4.91 -12.86 7.83
N GLN A 336 5.15 -12.37 9.05
CA GLN A 336 4.37 -11.26 9.61
C GLN A 336 4.74 -9.90 9.01
N ARG A 337 6.01 -9.69 8.66
CA ARG A 337 6.45 -8.43 8.07
C ARG A 337 7.61 -8.63 7.12
N VAL A 338 7.50 -8.02 5.93
CA VAL A 338 8.52 -7.98 4.89
C VAL A 338 8.94 -6.52 4.67
N GLU A 339 10.17 -6.20 5.04
CA GLU A 339 10.76 -4.87 4.86
C GLU A 339 11.97 -5.00 3.93
N ILE A 340 11.81 -4.59 2.66
CA ILE A 340 12.84 -4.67 1.62
C ILE A 340 12.81 -3.37 0.82
N GLY A 341 13.74 -2.46 1.08
CA GLY A 341 13.79 -1.16 0.41
C GLY A 341 12.52 -0.34 0.67
N SER A 342 11.69 -0.15 -0.37
CA SER A 342 10.39 0.52 -0.28
C SER A 342 9.22 -0.42 0.06
N LEU A 343 9.37 -1.75 -0.04
CA LEU A 343 8.35 -2.68 0.42
C LEU A 343 8.30 -2.70 1.94
N ASN A 344 7.10 -2.53 2.50
CA ASN A 344 6.80 -2.76 3.91
C ASN A 344 5.43 -3.44 4.00
N VAL A 345 5.42 -4.77 3.91
CA VAL A 345 4.18 -5.56 3.85
C VAL A 345 3.97 -6.34 5.14
N TYR A 346 2.81 -6.16 5.75
CA TYR A 346 2.36 -6.84 6.96
C TYR A 346 1.36 -7.97 6.61
N SER A 347 1.62 -9.19 7.05
CA SER A 347 0.73 -10.37 6.93
C SER A 347 0.58 -11.08 8.29
N GLY A 348 -0.11 -12.23 8.32
CA GLY A 348 -0.38 -12.99 9.54
C GLY A 348 0.51 -14.23 9.73
N SER A 349 -0.10 -15.27 10.28
CA SER A 349 0.34 -16.67 10.11
C SER A 349 -0.42 -17.30 8.93
N SER A 350 0.05 -18.43 8.42
CA SER A 350 -0.57 -19.05 7.24
C SER A 350 -2.05 -19.44 7.46
N LEU A 351 -2.47 -19.70 8.71
CA LEU A 351 -3.88 -19.85 9.06
C LEU A 351 -4.63 -18.51 9.17
N ALA A 352 -4.00 -17.47 9.72
CA ALA A 352 -4.62 -16.15 9.85
C ALA A 352 -4.92 -15.52 8.49
N ASP A 353 -4.04 -15.72 7.49
CA ASP A 353 -4.28 -15.29 6.11
C ASP A 353 -5.11 -16.30 5.31
N GLY A 354 -5.35 -17.49 5.86
CA GLY A 354 -6.07 -18.59 5.22
C GLY A 354 -5.34 -19.22 4.03
N SER A 355 -4.05 -18.91 3.84
CA SER A 355 -3.21 -19.48 2.78
C SER A 355 -1.75 -19.59 3.21
N PHE A 356 -1.09 -20.67 2.78
CA PHE A 356 0.36 -20.84 2.86
C PHE A 356 1.10 -20.21 1.68
N TYR A 357 0.37 -19.74 0.66
CA TYR A 357 0.94 -19.08 -0.52
C TYR A 357 0.17 -17.81 -0.85
N LEU A 358 0.86 -16.68 -0.92
CA LEU A 358 0.33 -15.38 -1.30
C LEU A 358 1.14 -14.85 -2.48
N ASP A 359 0.51 -14.74 -3.65
CA ASP A 359 1.14 -14.07 -4.80
C ASP A 359 0.74 -12.59 -4.79
N ARG A 360 1.72 -11.70 -4.63
CA ARG A 360 1.55 -10.25 -4.49
C ARG A 360 2.23 -9.48 -5.61
N THR A 361 2.81 -10.17 -6.60
CA THR A 361 3.60 -9.58 -7.70
C THR A 361 2.87 -8.47 -8.46
N CYS A 362 1.55 -8.45 -8.38
CA CYS A 362 0.70 -7.51 -9.08
C CYS A 362 0.69 -6.08 -8.52
N ASN A 363 0.59 -5.96 -7.19
CA ASN A 363 0.36 -4.69 -6.49
C ASN A 363 1.44 -4.38 -5.45
N GLN A 364 2.30 -5.32 -5.08
CA GLN A 364 3.41 -5.12 -4.15
C GLN A 364 4.71 -5.37 -4.92
N TYR A 365 5.33 -4.29 -5.38
CA TYR A 365 6.60 -4.35 -6.08
C TYR A 365 7.54 -3.21 -5.67
N LEU A 366 8.82 -3.38 -5.98
CA LEU A 366 9.83 -2.34 -5.82
C LEU A 366 10.62 -2.12 -7.11
N GLU A 367 10.96 -0.87 -7.35
CA GLU A 367 11.92 -0.46 -8.38
C GLU A 367 13.28 -0.21 -7.73
N VAL A 368 14.34 -0.82 -8.26
CA VAL A 368 15.69 -0.80 -7.69
C VAL A 368 16.73 -0.70 -8.80
N ALA A 369 17.90 -0.13 -8.55
CA ALA A 369 18.95 -0.06 -9.57
C ALA A 369 19.82 -1.34 -9.58
N ALA A 370 20.35 -1.69 -10.75
CA ALA A 370 21.35 -2.75 -10.87
C ALA A 370 22.58 -2.44 -10.01
N GLY A 371 22.99 -3.36 -9.13
CA GLY A 371 24.08 -3.16 -8.18
C GLY A 371 23.67 -2.58 -6.82
N ASP A 372 22.40 -2.27 -6.58
CA ASP A 372 21.93 -1.77 -5.28
C ASP A 372 22.15 -2.79 -4.15
N SER A 373 22.40 -2.27 -2.95
CA SER A 373 22.53 -3.03 -1.70
C SER A 373 21.40 -2.61 -0.78
N ILE A 374 20.34 -3.42 -0.75
CA ILE A 374 19.05 -3.10 -0.14
C ILE A 374 18.98 -3.75 1.25
N PRO A 375 18.70 -2.99 2.33
CA PRO A 375 18.47 -3.58 3.64
C PRO A 375 17.21 -4.46 3.61
N VAL A 376 17.32 -5.65 4.19
CA VAL A 376 16.22 -6.61 4.35
C VAL A 376 15.97 -6.85 5.82
N ARG A 377 14.70 -6.81 6.22
CA ARG A 377 14.23 -7.35 7.50
C ARG A 377 12.96 -8.17 7.26
N ILE A 378 12.99 -9.44 7.66
CA ILE A 378 11.81 -10.32 7.64
C ILE A 378 11.47 -10.70 9.08
N THR A 379 10.23 -10.45 9.50
CA THR A 379 9.72 -10.84 10.82
C THR A 379 8.74 -11.99 10.66
N CYS A 380 8.93 -13.07 11.42
CA CYS A 380 8.05 -14.24 11.41
C CYS A 380 6.86 -14.02 12.35
N SER A 381 5.74 -14.71 12.13
CA SER A 381 4.53 -14.58 12.96
C SER A 381 4.81 -14.73 14.45
N TYR A 382 4.47 -13.70 15.23
CA TYR A 382 4.69 -13.62 16.68
C TYR A 382 6.16 -13.72 17.11
N GLU A 383 7.10 -13.37 16.21
CA GLU A 383 8.54 -13.60 16.34
C GLU A 383 8.90 -15.08 16.63
N ASN A 384 8.02 -16.03 16.25
CA ASN A 384 8.31 -17.45 16.39
C ASN A 384 9.50 -17.83 15.51
N TRP A 385 10.47 -18.53 16.10
CA TRP A 385 11.68 -18.95 15.39
C TRP A 385 11.34 -19.85 14.20
N ALA A 386 11.66 -19.41 12.99
CA ALA A 386 11.40 -20.14 11.74
C ALA A 386 12.67 -20.22 10.86
N GLN A 387 12.63 -21.06 9.83
CA GLN A 387 13.65 -21.11 8.78
C GLN A 387 13.23 -20.19 7.64
N VAL A 388 14.01 -19.15 7.34
CA VAL A 388 13.67 -18.12 6.37
C VAL A 388 14.62 -18.16 5.17
N LYS A 389 14.07 -18.07 3.96
CA LYS A 389 14.81 -17.98 2.70
C LYS A 389 14.21 -16.94 1.78
N ILE A 390 15.06 -16.24 1.05
CA ILE A 390 14.66 -15.29 0.01
C ILE A 390 15.31 -15.73 -1.30
N PHE A 391 14.48 -15.94 -2.30
CA PHE A 391 14.88 -16.29 -3.65
C PHE A 391 14.57 -15.16 -4.62
N MET A 392 15.39 -15.01 -5.67
CA MET A 392 15.14 -14.09 -6.78
C MET A 392 15.29 -14.87 -8.09
N ASP A 393 14.33 -14.71 -9.00
CA ASP A 393 14.35 -15.30 -10.34
C ASP A 393 15.27 -14.45 -11.25
N LEU A 394 16.59 -14.69 -11.14
CA LEU A 394 17.63 -13.83 -11.74
C LEU A 394 17.71 -13.93 -13.26
N ASN A 395 17.27 -15.03 -13.84
CA ASN A 395 17.26 -15.28 -15.28
C ASN A 395 15.85 -15.26 -15.89
N ASN A 396 14.84 -14.92 -15.07
CA ASN A 396 13.43 -14.80 -15.43
C ASN A 396 12.86 -16.08 -16.11
N ASP A 397 13.26 -17.26 -15.64
CA ASP A 397 12.85 -18.55 -16.21
C ASP A 397 11.76 -19.29 -15.38
N GLY A 398 11.41 -18.76 -14.20
CA GLY A 398 10.42 -19.32 -13.28
C GLY A 398 10.95 -20.44 -12.37
N VAL A 399 12.24 -20.75 -12.39
CA VAL A 399 12.84 -21.92 -11.75
C VAL A 399 14.05 -21.56 -10.88
N PHE A 400 13.79 -21.25 -9.61
CA PHE A 400 14.75 -20.95 -8.53
C PHE A 400 15.80 -22.06 -8.23
N THR A 401 16.65 -22.39 -9.18
CA THR A 401 17.68 -23.44 -9.15
C THR A 401 19.02 -23.01 -9.75
N SER A 402 19.10 -21.86 -10.42
CA SER A 402 20.36 -21.34 -10.95
C SER A 402 21.27 -20.88 -9.81
N PRO A 403 22.60 -21.00 -9.97
CA PRO A 403 23.55 -20.48 -8.98
C PRO A 403 23.39 -18.97 -8.78
N GLY A 404 23.06 -18.57 -7.56
CA GLY A 404 22.84 -17.17 -7.17
C GLY A 404 21.40 -16.83 -6.81
N GLU A 405 20.41 -17.64 -7.21
CA GLU A 405 18.99 -17.32 -7.01
C GLU A 405 18.49 -17.50 -5.57
N LEU A 406 19.23 -18.20 -4.71
CA LEU A 406 19.04 -18.14 -3.26
C LEU A 406 19.85 -16.96 -2.71
N MET A 407 19.17 -15.83 -2.50
CA MET A 407 19.79 -14.57 -2.11
C MET A 407 20.17 -14.57 -0.62
N ILE A 408 19.23 -14.97 0.25
CA ILE A 408 19.37 -14.96 1.72
C ILE A 408 18.84 -16.27 2.28
N SER A 409 19.50 -16.81 3.31
CA SER A 409 19.04 -17.97 4.08
C SER A 409 19.47 -17.83 5.53
N GLY A 410 18.52 -17.89 6.47
CA GLY A 410 18.77 -17.79 7.90
C GLY A 410 17.68 -18.47 8.73
N ASP A 411 17.89 -18.58 10.04
CA ASP A 411 16.88 -19.08 10.97
C ASP A 411 16.75 -18.09 12.14
N GLY A 412 15.52 -17.75 12.53
CA GLY A 412 15.26 -16.75 13.59
C GLY A 412 13.78 -16.40 13.73
N GLY A 413 13.44 -15.64 14.78
CA GLY A 413 12.12 -14.98 14.91
C GLY A 413 11.99 -13.77 13.97
N PHE A 414 13.12 -13.15 13.67
CA PHE A 414 13.33 -12.26 12.53
C PHE A 414 14.70 -12.53 11.93
N ILE A 415 14.92 -12.11 10.68
CA ILE A 415 16.23 -12.03 10.05
C ILE A 415 16.48 -10.61 9.55
N GLU A 416 17.74 -10.17 9.62
CA GLU A 416 18.23 -8.92 9.04
C GLU A 416 19.45 -9.22 8.17
N ASP A 417 19.46 -8.77 6.92
CA ASP A 417 20.55 -8.99 5.97
C ASP A 417 20.56 -7.90 4.88
N THR A 418 21.40 -8.02 3.85
CA THR A 418 21.45 -7.11 2.70
C THR A 418 21.24 -7.86 1.39
N LEU A 419 20.17 -7.54 0.67
CA LEU A 419 19.91 -8.03 -0.68
C LEU A 419 20.76 -7.22 -1.67
N VAL A 420 21.71 -7.88 -2.34
CA VAL A 420 22.54 -7.26 -3.39
C VAL A 420 21.96 -7.59 -4.75
N VAL A 421 21.51 -6.57 -5.49
CA VAL A 421 21.01 -6.72 -6.86
C VAL A 421 22.19 -6.92 -7.82
N PRO A 422 22.24 -8.00 -8.64
CA PRO A 422 23.33 -8.19 -9.59
C PRO A 422 23.43 -7.09 -10.65
N LEU A 423 24.66 -6.79 -11.09
CA LEU A 423 24.93 -5.84 -12.19
C LEU A 423 24.60 -6.39 -13.59
N GLN A 424 24.46 -7.70 -13.72
CA GLN A 424 24.09 -8.40 -14.96
C GLN A 424 22.83 -9.21 -14.68
N ILE A 425 21.69 -8.63 -15.04
CA ILE A 425 20.35 -9.15 -14.78
C ILE A 425 19.40 -8.58 -15.84
N ASP A 426 18.28 -9.25 -16.08
CA ASP A 426 17.23 -8.71 -16.94
C ASP A 426 16.63 -7.45 -16.30
N MET A 427 16.64 -6.34 -17.04
CA MET A 427 16.18 -5.02 -16.57
C MET A 427 14.82 -4.67 -17.17
N CYS A 428 14.05 -3.87 -16.43
CA CYS A 428 12.76 -3.29 -16.83
C CYS A 428 11.68 -4.31 -17.22
N VAL A 429 11.90 -5.57 -16.85
CA VAL A 429 10.89 -6.61 -16.71
C VAL A 429 10.72 -6.89 -15.20
N PRO A 430 9.51 -7.24 -14.74
CA PRO A 430 9.31 -7.56 -13.34
C PRO A 430 9.75 -8.99 -13.06
N LEU A 431 10.79 -9.13 -12.23
CA LEU A 431 11.35 -10.40 -11.77
C LEU A 431 10.64 -10.87 -10.50
N ARG A 432 10.60 -12.18 -10.26
CA ARG A 432 9.97 -12.74 -9.06
C ARG A 432 10.93 -12.72 -7.87
N LEU A 433 10.54 -12.06 -6.78
CA LEU A 433 11.17 -12.13 -5.47
C LEU A 433 10.29 -13.00 -4.56
N ARG A 434 10.77 -14.19 -4.17
CA ARG A 434 10.02 -15.17 -3.38
C ARG A 434 10.60 -15.28 -1.96
N ILE A 435 9.78 -15.01 -0.96
CA ILE A 435 10.14 -15.11 0.46
C ILE A 435 9.45 -16.33 1.05
N VAL A 436 10.19 -17.11 1.84
CA VAL A 436 9.71 -18.38 2.39
C VAL A 436 10.08 -18.45 3.87
N ALA A 437 9.10 -18.73 4.74
CA ALA A 437 9.34 -19.03 6.14
C ALA A 437 8.61 -20.33 6.53
N ASP A 438 9.30 -21.28 7.17
CA ASP A 438 8.70 -22.54 7.63
C ASP A 438 9.18 -22.96 9.03
N HIS A 439 8.44 -23.89 9.64
CA HIS A 439 8.67 -24.40 10.99
C HIS A 439 10.12 -24.91 11.19
N PRO A 440 10.81 -24.58 12.31
CA PRO A 440 12.26 -24.77 12.48
C PRO A 440 12.74 -26.22 12.63
N ALA A 441 11.88 -27.13 13.08
CA ALA A 441 12.18 -28.58 13.10
C ALA A 441 11.62 -29.35 11.88
N ALA A 442 11.12 -28.65 10.85
CA ALA A 442 10.75 -29.27 9.58
C ALA A 442 12.02 -29.53 8.73
N PRO A 443 11.93 -30.31 7.64
CA PRO A 443 12.90 -30.24 6.56
C PRO A 443 13.02 -28.79 6.04
N PRO A 444 14.24 -28.26 5.78
CA PRO A 444 14.41 -26.88 5.35
C PRO A 444 13.57 -26.55 4.11
N PRO A 445 12.84 -25.41 4.11
CA PRO A 445 11.96 -25.08 3.01
C PRO A 445 12.73 -24.88 1.71
N THR A 446 12.04 -25.07 0.59
CA THR A 446 12.54 -24.74 -0.76
C THR A 446 11.64 -23.69 -1.38
N ALA A 447 12.05 -23.10 -2.51
CA ALA A 447 11.22 -22.14 -3.23
C ALA A 447 9.84 -22.70 -3.65
N CYS A 448 9.60 -24.01 -3.65
CA CYS A 448 8.36 -24.63 -4.14
C CYS A 448 7.70 -25.60 -3.13
N LEU A 449 8.26 -25.77 -1.93
CA LEU A 449 7.79 -26.75 -0.95
C LEU A 449 7.99 -26.25 0.48
N LEU A 450 6.87 -26.17 1.21
CA LEU A 450 6.80 -26.12 2.67
C LEU A 450 6.53 -27.51 3.22
N SER A 451 7.24 -27.89 4.27
CA SER A 451 7.06 -29.18 4.93
C SER A 451 6.28 -29.03 6.23
N GLY A 452 6.60 -28.04 7.06
CA GLY A 452 5.95 -27.84 8.36
C GLY A 452 6.06 -29.07 9.28
N THR A 453 5.15 -29.16 10.26
CA THR A 453 4.95 -30.40 11.04
C THR A 453 3.47 -30.81 11.12
N PRO A 454 3.16 -32.10 11.38
CA PRO A 454 1.77 -32.55 11.57
C PRO A 454 1.06 -31.96 12.79
N ALA A 455 1.81 -31.39 13.75
CA ALA A 455 1.27 -30.80 14.97
C ALA A 455 0.97 -29.31 14.81
N GLU A 456 1.82 -28.59 14.07
CA GLU A 456 1.83 -27.13 14.06
C GLU A 456 1.64 -26.53 12.66
N GLY A 457 1.55 -27.35 11.61
CA GLY A 457 1.29 -26.92 10.24
C GLY A 457 2.54 -26.41 9.50
N VAL A 458 2.31 -25.79 8.33
CA VAL A 458 3.32 -25.10 7.51
C VAL A 458 3.31 -23.58 7.74
N GLY A 459 4.46 -22.93 7.52
CA GLY A 459 4.53 -21.46 7.42
C GLY A 459 3.98 -20.92 6.09
N GLN A 460 4.68 -19.96 5.48
CA GLN A 460 4.24 -19.23 4.28
C GLN A 460 5.30 -19.10 3.20
N ILE A 461 4.81 -18.89 1.98
CA ILE A 461 5.53 -18.40 0.81
C ILE A 461 4.80 -17.14 0.34
N GLU A 462 5.53 -16.03 0.21
CA GLU A 462 5.02 -14.77 -0.33
C GLU A 462 5.86 -14.34 -1.53
N ASP A 463 5.20 -14.01 -2.64
CA ASP A 463 5.84 -13.53 -3.86
C ASP A 463 5.60 -12.04 -4.09
N TYR A 464 6.64 -11.34 -4.48
CA TYR A 464 6.65 -9.93 -4.85
C TYR A 464 7.30 -9.77 -6.22
N ALA A 465 7.03 -8.65 -6.90
CA ALA A 465 7.76 -8.30 -8.11
C ALA A 465 8.91 -7.33 -7.78
N LEU A 466 10.02 -7.46 -8.48
CA LEU A 466 11.14 -6.52 -8.42
C LEU A 466 11.51 -6.11 -9.84
N ILE A 467 11.50 -4.80 -10.10
CA ILE A 467 11.83 -4.23 -11.40
C ILE A 467 13.22 -3.61 -11.29
N VAL A 468 14.21 -4.23 -11.95
CA VAL A 468 15.56 -3.67 -11.99
C VAL A 468 15.63 -2.57 -13.05
N GLN A 469 15.88 -1.35 -12.61
CA GLN A 469 16.16 -0.21 -13.46
C GLN A 469 17.68 -0.12 -13.74
N PRO A 470 18.10 0.40 -14.90
CA PRO A 470 19.50 0.71 -15.16
C PRO A 470 20.06 1.69 -14.13
N ARG A 471 21.31 1.47 -13.71
CA ARG A 471 21.99 2.36 -12.77
C ARG A 471 22.52 3.59 -13.50
N TYR A 472 22.28 4.78 -12.96
CA TYR A 472 22.77 6.03 -13.53
C TYR A 472 24.25 6.24 -13.16
N VAL A 473 25.11 6.42 -14.16
CA VAL A 473 26.54 6.67 -13.98
C VAL A 473 26.94 7.91 -14.79
N GLU A 474 27.52 8.90 -14.12
CA GLU A 474 27.86 10.19 -14.72
C GLU A 474 29.39 10.32 -14.84
N SER A 475 29.88 11.02 -15.86
CA SER A 475 31.30 11.41 -15.88
C SER A 475 31.57 12.47 -14.82
N VAL A 476 32.64 12.31 -14.05
CA VAL A 476 33.12 13.32 -13.07
C VAL A 476 34.46 13.93 -13.47
N ALA A 477 35.13 13.32 -14.45
CA ALA A 477 36.32 13.85 -15.08
C ALA A 477 36.59 13.17 -16.43
N SER A 478 37.02 13.98 -17.40
CA SER A 478 37.59 13.53 -18.66
C SER A 478 38.69 12.48 -18.46
N GLY A 479 38.67 11.41 -19.26
CA GLY A 479 39.58 10.29 -19.12
C GLY A 479 39.21 9.10 -19.99
N ASP A 480 39.71 7.93 -19.62
CA ASP A 480 39.51 6.68 -20.35
C ASP A 480 38.35 5.89 -19.72
N TRP A 481 37.53 5.19 -20.52
CA TRP A 481 36.31 4.52 -20.01
C TRP A 481 36.59 3.50 -18.91
N ASP A 482 37.73 2.79 -19.00
CA ASP A 482 38.16 1.79 -18.02
C ASP A 482 38.80 2.39 -16.75
N ASN A 483 38.86 3.71 -16.62
CA ASN A 483 39.32 4.40 -15.41
C ASN A 483 38.15 4.64 -14.43
N PRO A 484 38.09 3.96 -13.27
CA PRO A 484 36.99 4.15 -12.31
C PRO A 484 36.85 5.60 -11.83
N ALA A 485 37.96 6.35 -11.75
CA ALA A 485 37.97 7.73 -11.27
C ALA A 485 37.38 8.75 -12.27
N SER A 486 37.04 8.32 -13.49
CA SER A 486 36.31 9.16 -14.46
C SER A 486 34.79 9.14 -14.22
N TRP A 487 34.27 8.29 -13.33
CA TRP A 487 32.84 8.02 -13.18
C TRP A 487 32.33 8.23 -11.74
N SER A 488 31.09 8.70 -11.61
CA SER A 488 30.46 9.05 -10.32
C SER A 488 30.36 7.87 -9.34
N CYS A 489 30.21 6.65 -9.86
CA CYS A 489 30.23 5.41 -9.06
C CYS A 489 31.61 4.99 -8.54
N ASN A 490 32.70 5.67 -8.96
CA ASN A 490 34.08 5.22 -8.79
C ASN A 490 34.27 3.76 -9.27
N CYS A 491 33.67 3.44 -10.42
CA CYS A 491 33.57 2.12 -11.02
C CYS A 491 33.66 2.22 -12.56
N ILE A 492 33.84 1.09 -13.26
CA ILE A 492 33.79 1.07 -14.73
C ILE A 492 32.33 0.82 -15.15
N PRO A 493 31.71 1.65 -16.02
CA PRO A 493 30.36 1.40 -16.50
C PRO A 493 30.28 0.12 -17.33
N SER A 494 29.15 -0.56 -17.16
CA SER A 494 28.85 -1.92 -17.57
C SER A 494 27.48 -1.99 -18.25
N SER A 495 27.10 -3.15 -18.80
CA SER A 495 25.82 -3.36 -19.49
C SER A 495 24.55 -2.98 -18.71
N GLY A 496 24.63 -2.84 -17.38
CA GLY A 496 23.52 -2.36 -16.53
C GLY A 496 23.44 -0.84 -16.33
N ASP A 497 24.35 -0.07 -16.93
CA ASP A 497 24.51 1.36 -16.65
C ASP A 497 23.95 2.28 -17.75
N PHE A 498 23.17 3.28 -17.35
CA PHE A 498 22.85 4.47 -18.15
C PHE A 498 23.94 5.52 -17.94
N VAL A 499 24.74 5.73 -18.99
CA VAL A 499 25.96 6.55 -18.91
C VAL A 499 25.69 7.96 -19.39
N TYR A 500 25.89 8.95 -18.51
CA TYR A 500 25.75 10.38 -18.83
C TYR A 500 27.13 11.04 -18.86
N ILE A 501 27.56 11.47 -20.04
CA ILE A 501 28.80 12.23 -20.20
C ILE A 501 28.47 13.71 -20.05
N GLN A 502 28.96 14.32 -18.97
CA GLN A 502 28.67 15.67 -18.53
C GLN A 502 29.28 16.74 -19.47
N SER A 503 28.69 17.94 -19.49
CA SER A 503 29.11 19.02 -20.37
C SER A 503 30.59 19.40 -20.22
N GLY A 504 31.34 19.27 -21.32
CA GLY A 504 32.76 19.60 -21.39
C GLY A 504 33.70 18.44 -21.09
N ASP A 505 33.19 17.29 -20.62
CA ASP A 505 34.01 16.10 -20.45
C ASP A 505 34.29 15.38 -21.77
N THR A 506 35.46 14.73 -21.83
CA THR A 506 35.88 13.85 -22.91
C THR A 506 36.19 12.47 -22.36
N ILE A 507 35.43 11.46 -22.79
CA ILE A 507 35.66 10.05 -22.45
C ILE A 507 36.23 9.32 -23.66
N ASN A 508 37.31 8.56 -23.49
CA ASN A 508 37.93 7.78 -24.55
C ASN A 508 37.66 6.27 -24.38
N ILE A 509 37.30 5.59 -25.47
CA ILE A 509 37.28 4.14 -25.58
C ILE A 509 38.40 3.74 -26.54
N THR A 510 39.38 2.98 -26.06
CA THR A 510 40.58 2.60 -26.83
C THR A 510 40.52 1.13 -27.27
N PRO A 511 41.22 0.72 -28.35
CA PRO A 511 41.27 -0.68 -28.80
C PRO A 511 41.73 -1.68 -27.73
N GLN A 512 42.51 -1.22 -26.75
CA GLN A 512 43.07 -2.04 -25.67
C GLN A 512 42.01 -2.51 -24.65
N MET A 513 40.88 -1.81 -24.56
CA MET A 513 39.79 -2.12 -23.62
C MET A 513 38.94 -3.31 -24.06
N GLY A 514 39.02 -3.72 -25.34
CA GLY A 514 38.12 -4.71 -25.92
C GLY A 514 36.73 -4.15 -26.18
N LEU A 515 35.70 -4.98 -25.98
CA LEU A 515 34.30 -4.58 -26.12
C LEU A 515 33.80 -3.92 -24.82
N VAL A 516 33.51 -2.63 -24.90
CA VAL A 516 32.82 -1.88 -23.84
C VAL A 516 31.30 -2.06 -23.97
N THR A 517 30.57 -2.11 -22.85
CA THR A 517 29.10 -2.29 -22.84
C THR A 517 28.41 -1.32 -21.89
N CYS A 518 27.23 -0.83 -22.28
CA CYS A 518 26.30 -0.10 -21.40
C CYS A 518 24.84 -0.31 -21.82
N ALA A 519 23.89 0.10 -20.97
CA ALA A 519 22.46 0.05 -21.30
C ALA A 519 22.08 1.19 -22.26
N ASP A 520 22.51 2.42 -21.98
CA ASP A 520 22.39 3.61 -22.86
C ASP A 520 23.57 4.58 -22.65
N VAL A 521 23.79 5.52 -23.58
CA VAL A 521 24.73 6.64 -23.43
C VAL A 521 24.06 7.96 -23.82
N HIS A 522 23.97 8.87 -22.86
CA HIS A 522 23.63 10.26 -23.09
C HIS A 522 24.90 11.14 -23.12
N LEU A 523 24.93 12.10 -24.06
CA LEU A 523 25.97 13.12 -24.12
C LEU A 523 25.33 14.49 -23.93
N GLU A 524 25.73 15.20 -22.88
CA GLU A 524 25.32 16.58 -22.68
C GLU A 524 25.89 17.52 -23.77
N PRO A 525 25.29 18.69 -24.00
CA PRO A 525 25.84 19.69 -24.92
C PRO A 525 27.29 20.05 -24.59
N GLY A 526 28.22 19.70 -25.47
CA GLY A 526 29.66 19.96 -25.32
C GLY A 526 30.48 18.80 -24.73
N ALA A 527 29.84 17.70 -24.33
CA ALA A 527 30.51 16.44 -24.03
C ALA A 527 31.07 15.76 -25.30
N LEU A 528 32.09 14.91 -25.14
CA LEU A 528 32.70 14.13 -26.21
C LEU A 528 32.92 12.66 -25.80
N LEU A 529 32.51 11.74 -26.66
CA LEU A 529 32.88 10.32 -26.60
C LEU A 529 33.81 10.00 -27.78
N GLN A 530 35.07 9.66 -27.50
CA GLN A 530 36.06 9.28 -28.50
C GLN A 530 36.11 7.75 -28.63
N LEU A 531 35.49 7.23 -29.69
CA LEU A 531 35.42 5.80 -30.01
C LEU A 531 36.54 5.39 -30.98
N ASP A 532 37.70 5.02 -30.41
CA ASP A 532 38.78 4.35 -31.14
C ASP A 532 38.72 2.81 -30.97
N GLY A 533 38.00 2.30 -29.96
CA GLY A 533 37.74 0.87 -29.70
C GLY A 533 36.31 0.40 -30.03
N GLU A 534 35.91 -0.76 -29.51
CA GLU A 534 34.57 -1.33 -29.74
C GLU A 534 33.61 -1.04 -28.57
N MET A 535 32.35 -0.73 -28.89
CA MET A 535 31.30 -0.46 -27.91
C MET A 535 29.97 -1.06 -28.36
N HIS A 536 29.22 -1.64 -27.42
CA HIS A 536 27.85 -2.08 -27.61
C HIS A 536 26.92 -1.41 -26.60
N VAL A 537 25.91 -0.71 -27.11
CA VAL A 537 24.80 -0.18 -26.32
C VAL A 537 23.66 -1.18 -26.43
N ALA A 538 23.19 -1.73 -25.30
CA ALA A 538 22.19 -2.79 -25.28
C ALA A 538 20.79 -2.30 -25.72
N GLY A 539 20.50 -1.02 -25.50
CA GLY A 539 19.19 -0.41 -25.71
C GLY A 539 18.47 -0.23 -24.38
N GLY A 540 18.14 1.02 -24.05
CA GLY A 540 17.52 1.36 -22.79
C GLY A 540 16.02 1.05 -22.72
N CYS A 541 15.51 1.09 -21.49
CA CYS A 541 14.09 1.08 -21.19
C CYS A 541 13.50 2.46 -21.55
N TYR A 542 12.48 2.49 -22.41
CA TYR A 542 11.83 3.71 -22.91
C TYR A 542 10.30 3.58 -22.87
#